data_AF-A0AAU8CG64-F1
#
_entry.id   AF-A0AAU8CG64-F1
#
_cell.length_a   1.000
_cell.length_b   1.000
_cell.length_c   1.000
_cell.angle_alpha   90.00
_cell.angle_beta   90.00
_cell.angle_gamma   90.00
#
_symmetry.space_group_name_H-M   'P 1'
#
loop_
_entity.id
_entity.type
_entity.pdbx_description
1 polymer ?
#
loop_
_entity_poly.entity_id
_entity_poly.type
_entity_poly.pdbx_seq_one_letter_code
_entity_poly.pdbx_strand_id
1 'polypeptide(L)' 'MSILNSVGELVGSVIAVALLLALAVISFFVTIFIVDAGASLAGLSPGDDFVTLAAAVLTAGAIVGGASPLTAIAGAENA' A
#
# COMPACT_ATOMS: atom_id res chain seq x y z
N MET A 1 36.42 1.74 2.33
CA MET A 1 35.22 1.47 3.16
C MET A 1 34.04 2.41 2.88
N SER A 2 34.04 3.22 1.81
CA SER A 2 32.93 4.15 1.50
C SER A 2 32.05 3.64 0.36
N ILE A 3 32.63 3.25 -0.78
CA ILE A 3 31.87 2.78 -1.95
C ILE A 3 31.09 1.47 -1.67
N LEU A 4 31.67 0.52 -0.93
CA LEU A 4 30.98 -0.74 -0.59
C LEU A 4 29.82 -0.52 0.38
N ASN A 5 29.90 0.49 1.25
CA ASN A 5 28.81 0.86 2.14
C ASN A 5 27.67 1.54 1.38
N SER A 6 27.98 2.46 0.45
CA SER A 6 26.97 3.11 -0.39
C SER A 6 26.26 2.13 -1.33
N VAL A 7 26.98 1.13 -1.87
CA VAL A 7 26.35 0.06 -2.66
C VAL A 7 25.44 -0.81 -1.79
N GLY A 8 25.86 -1.12 -0.56
CA GLY A 8 25.01 -1.85 0.40
C GLY A 8 23.72 -1.09 0.75
N GLU A 9 23.82 0.22 0.95
CA GLU A 9 22.67 1.10 1.22
C GLU A 9 21.71 1.18 0.02
N LEU A 10 22.25 1.30 -1.20
CA LEU A 10 21.45 1.30 -2.42
C LEU A 10 20.69 -0.03 -2.60
N VAL A 11 21.38 -1.16 -2.43
CA VAL A 11 20.75 -2.48 -2.51
C VAL A 11 19.68 -2.64 -1.44
N GLY A 12 19.94 -2.18 -0.21
CA GLY A 12 18.97 -2.17 0.87
C GLY A 12 17.72 -1.34 0.53
N SER A 13 17.89 -0.15 -0.05
CA SER A 13 16.79 0.70 -0.50
C SER A 13 15.95 0.04 -1.59
N VAL A 14 16.60 -0.57 -2.59
CA VAL A 14 15.89 -1.27 -3.68
C VAL A 14 15.06 -2.43 -3.15
N ILE A 15 15.62 -3.23 -2.23
CA ILE A 15 14.90 -4.34 -1.61
C ILE A 15 13.72 -3.82 -0.78
N ALA A 16 13.91 -2.75 0.00
CA ALA A 16 12.83 -2.14 0.77
C ALA A 16 11.68 -1.67 -0.12
N VAL A 17 11.99 -0.96 -1.22
CA VAL A 17 10.98 -0.52 -2.21
C VAL A 17 10.27 -1.71 -2.85
N ALA A 18 11.00 -2.77 -3.20
CA ALA A 18 10.40 -3.97 -3.78
C ALA A 18 9.43 -4.67 -2.82
N LEU A 19 9.78 -4.76 -1.53
CA LEU A 19 8.90 -5.31 -0.50
C LEU A 19 7.65 -4.45 -0.29
N LEU A 20 7.81 -3.14 -0.24
CA LEU A 20 6.69 -2.19 -0.12
C LEU A 20 5.74 -2.29 -1.32
N LEU A 21 6.29 -2.41 -2.53
CA LEU A 21 5.51 -2.65 -3.75
C LEU A 21 4.76 -3.97 -3.69
N ALA A 22 5.41 -5.06 -3.26
CA ALA A 22 4.76 -6.35 -3.12
C ALA A 22 3.59 -6.29 -2.12
N LEU A 23 3.78 -5.66 -0.96
CA LEU A 23 2.71 -5.44 0.02
C LEU A 23 1.56 -4.60 -0.56
N ALA A 24 1.87 -3.53 -1.29
CA ALA A 24 0.86 -2.69 -1.92
C ALA A 24 0.03 -3.45 -2.96
N VAL A 25 0.66 -4.28 -3.80
CA VAL A 25 -0.04 -5.11 -4.79
C VAL A 25 -0.95 -6.13 -4.11
N ILE A 26 -0.46 -6.82 -3.08
CA ILE A 26 -1.28 -7.78 -2.32
C ILE A 26 -2.48 -7.06 -1.68
N SER A 27 -2.25 -5.89 -1.07
CA SER A 27 -3.32 -5.08 -0.47
C SER A 27 -4.38 -4.67 -1.50
N PHE A 28 -3.97 -4.30 -2.71
CA PHE A 28 -4.89 -3.97 -3.79
C PHE A 28 -5.81 -5.13 -4.17
N PHE A 29 -5.27 -6.33 -4.36
CA PHE A 29 -6.06 -7.53 -4.69
C PHE A 29 -7.09 -7.87 -3.60
N VAL A 30 -6.70 -7.77 -2.33
CA VAL A 30 -7.64 -7.95 -1.21
C VAL A 30 -8.74 -6.88 -1.24
N THR A 31 -8.39 -5.64 -1.60
CA THR A 31 -9.34 -4.54 -1.67
C THR A 31 -10.39 -4.75 -2.77
N ILE A 32 -10.01 -5.32 -3.92
CA ILE A 32 -10.97 -5.71 -4.99
C ILE A 32 -12.05 -6.63 -4.43
N PHE A 33 -11.64 -7.67 -3.68
CA PHE A 33 -12.56 -8.62 -3.06
C PHE A 33 -13.50 -7.93 -2.05
N ILE A 34 -12.98 -6.98 -1.26
CA ILE A 34 -13.79 -6.22 -0.30
C ILE A 34 -14.85 -5.38 -1.03
N VAL A 35 -14.48 -4.71 -2.12
CA VAL A 35 -15.39 -3.85 -2.88
C VAL A 35 -16.48 -4.68 -3.57
N ASP A 36 -16.11 -5.79 -4.21
CA ASP A 36 -17.04 -6.70 -4.87
C ASP A 36 -18.03 -7.33 -3.88
N ALA A 37 -17.52 -7.87 -2.77
CA ALA A 37 -18.37 -8.40 -1.70
C ALA A 37 -19.29 -7.32 -1.12
N GLY A 38 -18.78 -6.10 -0.89
CA GLY A 38 -19.57 -4.97 -0.43
C GLY A 38 -20.69 -4.57 -1.39
N ALA A 39 -20.43 -4.59 -2.70
CA ALA A 39 -21.43 -4.32 -3.72
C ALA A 39 -22.52 -5.40 -3.75
N SER A 40 -22.14 -6.67 -3.63
CA SER A 40 -23.09 -7.78 -3.54
C SER A 40 -24.01 -7.66 -2.32
N LEU A 41 -23.50 -7.23 -1.16
CA LEU A 41 -24.30 -6.98 0.04
C LEU A 41 -25.29 -5.82 -0.14
N ALA A 42 -24.94 -4.83 -0.96
CA ALA A 42 -25.81 -3.71 -1.30
C ALA A 42 -26.86 -4.04 -2.39
N GLY A 43 -26.86 -5.27 -2.92
CA GLY A 43 -27.72 -5.67 -4.02
C GLY A 43 -27.35 -5.01 -5.36
N LEU A 44 -26.12 -4.53 -5.48
CA LEU A 44 -25.58 -3.94 -6.70
C LEU A 44 -24.75 -4.97 -7.48
N SER A 45 -24.78 -4.88 -8.81
CA SER A 45 -23.90 -5.64 -9.69
C SER A 45 -23.08 -4.66 -10.54
N PRO A 46 -22.04 -4.04 -9.95
CA PRO A 46 -21.13 -3.18 -10.69
C PRO A 46 -20.32 -3.99 -11.70
N GLY A 47 -19.91 -3.35 -12.80
CA GLY A 47 -18.95 -3.95 -13.71
C GLY A 47 -17.55 -4.02 -13.09
N ASP A 48 -16.75 -4.99 -13.54
CA ASP A 48 -15.39 -5.25 -13.02
C ASP A 48 -14.47 -4.02 -13.12
N ASP A 49 -14.63 -3.20 -14.16
CA ASP A 49 -13.89 -1.95 -14.34
C ASP A 49 -14.15 -0.96 -13.19
N PHE A 50 -15.40 -0.87 -12.74
CA PHE A 50 -15.79 0.02 -11.64
C PHE A 50 -15.28 -0.50 -10.29
N VAL A 51 -15.38 -1.81 -10.05
CA VAL A 51 -14.82 -2.46 -8.85
C VAL A 51 -13.31 -2.21 -8.78
N THR A 52 -12.63 -2.34 -9.92
CA THR A 52 -11.18 -2.12 -10.01
C THR A 52 -10.78 -0.68 -9.72
N LEU A 53 -11.49 0.28 -10.29
CA LEU A 53 -11.24 1.71 -10.03
C LEU A 53 -11.54 2.08 -8.58
N ALA A 54 -12.68 1.65 -8.04
CA ALA A 54 -13.07 1.93 -6.66
C ALA A 54 -12.09 1.32 -5.66
N ALA A 55 -11.64 0.09 -5.90
CA ALA A 55 -10.60 -0.54 -5.10
C ALA A 55 -9.27 0.22 -5.18
N ALA A 56 -8.86 0.71 -6.37
CA ALA A 56 -7.61 1.47 -6.52
C ALA A 56 -7.63 2.74 -5.67
N VAL A 57 -8.74 3.49 -5.70
CA VAL A 57 -8.91 4.70 -4.87
C VAL A 57 -8.92 4.36 -3.38
N LEU A 58 -9.61 3.29 -2.98
CA LEU A 58 -9.67 2.86 -1.59
C LEU A 58 -8.29 2.40 -1.08
N THR A 59 -7.56 1.61 -1.86
CA THR A 59 -6.20 1.17 -1.54
C THR A 59 -5.24 2.36 -1.42
N ALA A 60 -5.32 3.34 -2.32
CA ALA A 60 -4.52 4.56 -2.21
C ALA A 60 -4.80 5.31 -0.90
N GLY A 61 -6.08 5.46 -0.53
CA GLY A 61 -6.49 6.06 0.74
C GLY A 61 -5.99 5.28 1.96
N ALA A 62 -6.06 3.95 1.93
CA ALA A 62 -5.58 3.09 3.02
C ALA A 62 -4.06 3.17 3.20
N ILE A 63 -3.29 3.19 2.11
CA ILE A 63 -1.83 3.33 2.14
C ILE A 63 -1.42 4.69 2.72
N VAL A 64 -2.05 5.77 2.28
CA VAL A 64 -1.78 7.12 2.80
C VAL A 64 -2.19 7.25 4.27
N GLY A 65 -3.36 6.73 4.64
CA GLY A 65 -3.82 6.69 6.03
C GLY A 65 -2.85 5.93 6.94
N GLY A 66 -2.35 4.78 6.49
CA GLY A 66 -1.38 3.96 7.20
C GLY A 66 0.02 4.58 7.35
N ALA A 67 0.38 5.57 6.52
CA ALA A 67 1.63 6.31 6.69
C ALA A 67 1.60 7.28 7.89
N SER A 68 0.41 7.64 8.38
CA SER A 68 0.23 8.63 9.45
C SER A 68 0.74 8.14 10.82
N PRO A 69 0.45 6.90 11.27
CA PRO A 69 1.06 6.33 12.47
C PRO A 69 2.59 6.25 12.39
N LEU A 70 3.16 5.82 11.27
CA LEU A 70 4.63 5.79 11.09
C LEU A 70 5.25 7.17 11.25
N THR A 71 4.60 8.20 10.70
CA THR A 71 5.04 9.59 10.82
C THR A 71 4.94 10.09 12.27
N ALA A 72 3.87 9.71 12.98
CA ALA A 72 3.69 10.08 14.38
C ALA A 72 4.73 9.43 15.31
N ILE A 73 5.07 8.16 15.07
CA ILE A 73 6.10 7.45 15.84
C ILE A 73 7.48 8.07 15.57
N ALA A 74 7.83 8.31 14.31
CA ALA A 74 9.08 8.98 13.94
C ALA A 74 9.21 10.38 14.56
N GLY A 75 8.10 11.12 14.68
CA GLY A 75 8.06 12.41 15.36
C GLY A 75 8.27 12.30 16.89
N ALA A 76 7.75 11.24 17.52
CA ALA A 76 7.88 10.99 18.95
C ALA A 76 9.30 10.54 19.35
N GLU A 77 10.04 9.88 18.45
CA GLU A 77 11.45 9.49 18.68
C GLU A 77 12.42 10.68 18.69
N ASN A 78 12.02 11.81 18.08
CA ASN A 78 12.83 13.02 17.95
C ASN A 78 12.44 14.14 18.95
N ALA A 79 11.52 13.86 19.89
CA ALA A 79 11.04 14.78 20.93
C ALA A 79 11.55 14.38 22.32
#